data_AF-A0A919K8Y3-F1
#
_entry.id   AF-A0A919K8Y3-F1
#
_cell.length_a   1.000
_cell.length_b   1.000
_cell.length_c   1.000
_cell.angle_alpha   90.00
_cell.angle_beta   90.00
_cell.angle_gamma   90.00
#
_symmetry.space_group_name_H-M   'P 1'
#
loop_
_entity.id
_entity.type
_entity.pdbx_description
1 polymer ?
#
loop_
_entity_poly.entity_id
_entity_poly.type
_entity_poly.pdbx_seq_one_letter_code
_entity_poly.pdbx_strand_id
1 'polypeptide(L)'
;MFDPLDHSGIPVDHHGRHWHELDVEPIDTRATDPSTLRRISMVAAVEANAEHFDRQFANRVQDVDARRSLGSLGAATAQRRQHIAGVRPSTHSAAEDAIDREQAAFEMAGWAARNEPEPDRSSAYRQQAWQHLERLRRYAEFGGRARLPWASQIADEVDRLWPPQLTTPDRGRTPSAPAAQPLSLLHDWMVQGANRWAARHRPRPWQGGWEALVVQESAGCYLYYAFMVEEDDRRFRPMWELHLHMQLAYLQTASNMLRRYSARDAHEVIGEGLPEPVTLRTDRTSAWIHNPDRQERARSARRSRGRTRPDRGQDVLELLTAHHARTNRMFDSAARSTGDDARMAFGELAQLIAVHEIAEERIIHPLIRRLRPDDHLADRLVDEESRISDALSDAVRAAAHGHLDDTLGGLRDMVTTHSRGEEHDEFPQLRRTVPLHERREMGRAVRAAEAAAAEAGPRDPAWAEPRALAQTADRVRDALAGFS
;
A
#
# COMPACT_ATOMS: atom_id res chain seq x y z
N MET A 1 12.37 2.88 -12.31
CA MET A 1 12.19 4.09 -11.50
C MET A 1 10.93 4.74 -12.01
N PHE A 2 9.96 5.08 -11.15
CA PHE A 2 8.69 5.67 -11.55
C PHE A 2 8.86 7.17 -11.73
N ASP A 3 8.60 7.70 -12.93
CA ASP A 3 8.60 9.14 -13.21
C ASP A 3 7.16 9.64 -13.39
N PRO A 4 6.62 10.46 -12.48
CA PRO A 4 5.24 10.92 -12.54
C PRO A 4 4.98 11.90 -13.71
N LEU A 5 6.02 12.51 -14.29
CA LEU A 5 5.88 13.39 -15.45
C LEU A 5 5.61 12.63 -16.75
N ASP A 6 5.89 11.31 -16.80
CA ASP A 6 5.59 10.43 -17.94
C ASP A 6 4.13 9.94 -17.96
N HIS A 7 3.35 10.23 -16.93
CA HIS A 7 1.98 9.76 -16.79
C HIS A 7 0.97 10.91 -16.79
N SER A 8 -0.14 10.74 -17.52
CA SER A 8 -1.16 11.79 -17.67
C SER A 8 -2.19 11.84 -16.53
N GLY A 9 -2.39 10.74 -15.79
CA GLY A 9 -3.41 10.64 -14.75
C GLY A 9 -4.85 10.65 -15.25
N ILE A 10 -5.81 10.78 -14.33
CA ILE A 10 -7.23 11.00 -14.64
C ILE A 10 -7.44 12.50 -14.85
N PRO A 11 -8.03 12.97 -15.95
CA PRO A 11 -8.24 14.41 -16.14
C PRO A 11 -9.13 15.04 -15.06
N VAL A 12 -8.83 16.28 -14.67
CA VAL A 12 -9.45 17.01 -13.55
C VAL A 12 -10.98 17.09 -13.65
N ASP A 13 -11.51 17.20 -14.86
CA ASP A 13 -12.94 17.25 -15.17
C ASP A 13 -13.65 15.90 -14.99
N HIS A 14 -12.91 14.80 -14.98
CA HIS A 14 -13.39 13.46 -14.68
C HIS A 14 -13.23 13.06 -13.20
N HIS A 15 -12.93 14.02 -12.32
CA HIS A 15 -12.81 13.78 -10.87
C HIS A 15 -14.17 13.75 -10.14
N GLY A 16 -15.26 14.11 -10.83
CA GLY A 16 -16.63 13.99 -10.34
C GLY A 16 -17.09 12.53 -10.30
N ARG A 17 -16.59 11.76 -9.33
CA ARG A 17 -16.91 10.34 -9.10
C ARG A 17 -18.11 10.19 -8.15
N HIS A 18 -18.86 9.09 -8.26
CA HIS A 18 -19.95 8.80 -7.32
C HIS A 18 -19.40 8.42 -5.93
N TRP A 19 -20.11 8.78 -4.86
CA TRP A 19 -19.66 8.62 -3.47
C TRP A 19 -19.27 7.19 -3.08
N HIS A 20 -19.86 6.17 -3.72
CA HIS A 20 -19.54 4.75 -3.47
C HIS A 20 -18.21 4.27 -4.07
N GLU A 21 -17.64 4.99 -5.06
CA GLU A 21 -16.28 4.74 -5.58
C GLU A 21 -15.19 5.33 -4.68
N LEU A 22 -15.58 6.12 -3.67
CA LEU A 22 -14.72 6.73 -2.64
C LEU A 22 -15.05 6.17 -1.24
N ASP A 23 -15.97 5.21 -1.13
CA ASP A 23 -16.48 4.76 0.16
C ASP A 23 -15.54 3.71 0.75
N VAL A 24 -14.51 4.18 1.47
CA VAL A 24 -13.77 3.34 2.40
C VAL A 24 -14.52 3.39 3.71
N GLU A 25 -15.00 2.23 4.19
CA GLU A 25 -15.63 2.11 5.51
C GLU A 25 -14.74 2.78 6.57
N PRO A 26 -15.29 3.68 7.43
CA PRO A 26 -14.49 4.41 8.42
C PRO A 26 -13.62 3.46 9.24
N ILE A 27 -12.36 3.83 9.41
CA ILE A 27 -11.36 2.93 9.99
C ILE A 27 -11.64 2.74 11.47
N ASP A 28 -11.59 1.50 11.93
CA ASP A 28 -11.37 1.24 13.35
C ASP A 28 -9.88 1.44 13.62
N THR A 29 -9.53 2.54 14.29
CA THR A 29 -8.15 2.88 14.63
C THR A 29 -7.47 1.86 15.53
N ARG A 30 -8.21 0.96 16.18
CA ARG A 30 -7.65 -0.12 17.02
C ARG A 30 -7.43 -1.42 16.26
N ALA A 31 -8.15 -1.63 15.17
CA ALA A 31 -8.06 -2.84 14.35
C ALA A 31 -7.28 -2.64 13.05
N THR A 32 -7.06 -1.38 12.63
CA THR A 32 -6.30 -1.03 11.43
C THR A 32 -4.81 -1.08 11.72
N ASP A 33 -4.03 -1.56 10.76
CA ASP A 33 -2.57 -1.66 10.90
C ASP A 33 -1.96 -0.27 11.23
N PRO A 34 -1.06 -0.19 12.23
CA PRO A 34 -0.42 1.07 12.61
C PRO A 34 0.29 1.77 11.45
N SER A 35 0.84 1.04 10.49
CA SER A 35 1.51 1.61 9.32
C SER A 35 0.50 2.29 8.40
N THR A 36 -0.67 1.68 8.17
CA THR A 36 -1.79 2.28 7.42
C THR A 36 -2.28 3.57 8.09
N LEU A 37 -2.44 3.57 9.43
CA LEU A 37 -2.80 4.78 10.18
C LEU A 37 -1.77 5.91 10.02
N ARG A 38 -0.47 5.56 10.03
CA ARG A 38 0.61 6.52 9.79
C ARG A 38 0.55 7.09 8.37
N ARG A 39 0.32 6.27 7.33
CA ARG A 39 0.12 6.72 5.94
C ARG A 39 -1.03 7.71 5.83
N ILE A 40 -2.19 7.40 6.42
CA ILE A 40 -3.36 8.29 6.46
C ILE A 40 -3.00 9.62 7.13
N SER A 41 -2.31 9.58 8.26
CA SER A 41 -1.86 10.78 8.99
C SER A 41 -0.92 11.64 8.14
N MET A 42 0.02 11.00 7.44
CA MET A 42 1.00 11.68 6.59
C MET A 42 0.34 12.34 5.37
N VAL A 43 -0.53 11.64 4.65
CA VAL A 43 -1.28 12.24 3.54
C VAL A 43 -2.15 13.39 4.04
N ALA A 44 -2.86 13.21 5.16
CA ALA A 44 -3.69 14.27 5.74
C ALA A 44 -2.89 15.56 6.00
N ALA A 45 -1.63 15.42 6.45
CA ALA A 45 -0.74 16.56 6.66
C ALA A 45 -0.34 17.26 5.35
N VAL A 46 0.01 16.50 4.31
CA VAL A 46 0.40 17.06 3.00
C VAL A 46 -0.79 17.68 2.28
N GLU A 47 -1.94 17.02 2.25
CA GLU A 47 -3.16 17.58 1.65
C GLU A 47 -3.61 18.85 2.37
N ALA A 48 -3.51 18.89 3.71
CA ALA A 48 -3.81 20.08 4.46
C ALA A 48 -2.87 21.25 4.15
N ASN A 49 -1.61 20.94 3.88
CA ASN A 49 -0.62 21.92 3.47
C ASN A 49 -0.87 22.41 2.03
N ALA A 50 -1.22 21.50 1.13
CA ALA A 50 -1.50 21.79 -0.28
C ALA A 50 -2.72 22.71 -0.43
N GLU A 51 -3.84 22.36 0.20
CA GLU A 51 -5.07 23.16 0.19
C GLU A 51 -4.83 24.61 0.67
N HIS A 52 -3.96 24.77 1.66
CA HIS A 52 -3.59 26.10 2.14
C HIS A 52 -2.75 26.87 1.12
N PHE A 53 -1.75 26.22 0.51
CA PHE A 53 -0.92 26.82 -0.52
C PHE A 53 -1.76 27.23 -1.73
N ASP A 54 -2.60 26.34 -2.25
CA ASP A 54 -3.46 26.59 -3.41
C ASP A 54 -4.28 27.86 -3.24
N ARG A 55 -4.92 28.00 -2.07
CA ARG A 55 -5.72 29.18 -1.72
C ARG A 55 -4.87 30.45 -1.68
N GLN A 56 -3.68 30.40 -1.09
CA GLN A 56 -2.77 31.54 -1.02
C GLN A 56 -2.21 31.93 -2.38
N PHE A 57 -1.86 30.94 -3.20
CA PHE A 57 -1.25 31.15 -4.50
C PHE A 57 -2.28 31.70 -5.51
N ALA A 58 -3.49 31.12 -5.55
CA ALA A 58 -4.58 31.63 -6.38
C ALA A 58 -4.91 33.11 -6.10
N ASN A 59 -4.83 33.54 -4.84
CA ASN A 59 -5.06 34.93 -4.45
C ASN A 59 -3.98 35.92 -4.95
N ARG A 60 -2.80 35.42 -5.35
CA ARG A 60 -1.69 36.26 -5.84
C ARG A 60 -1.57 36.27 -7.36
N VAL A 61 -2.05 35.22 -8.03
CA VAL A 61 -2.04 35.12 -9.48
C VAL A 61 -3.02 36.15 -10.06
N GLN A 62 -2.52 37.01 -10.96
CA GLN A 62 -3.30 38.09 -11.56
C GLN A 62 -4.10 37.64 -12.79
N ASP A 63 -3.54 36.72 -13.58
CA ASP A 63 -4.18 36.15 -14.77
C ASP A 63 -5.47 35.39 -14.38
N VAL A 64 -6.57 35.72 -15.05
CA VAL A 64 -7.92 35.21 -14.72
C VAL A 64 -8.06 33.74 -15.06
N ASP A 65 -7.51 33.28 -16.18
CA ASP A 65 -7.61 31.89 -16.62
C ASP A 65 -6.72 30.98 -15.78
N ALA A 66 -5.53 31.46 -15.43
CA ALA A 66 -4.65 30.79 -14.48
C ALA A 66 -5.28 30.70 -13.10
N ARG A 67 -5.90 31.79 -12.61
CA ARG A 67 -6.62 31.78 -11.33
C ARG A 67 -7.80 30.82 -11.35
N ARG A 68 -8.55 30.75 -12.46
CA ARG A 68 -9.65 29.76 -12.63
C ARG A 68 -9.12 28.34 -12.55
N SER A 69 -8.03 28.04 -13.26
CA SER A 69 -7.40 26.72 -13.25
C SER A 69 -6.89 26.33 -11.86
N LEU A 70 -6.23 27.25 -11.16
CA LEU A 70 -5.82 27.05 -9.75
C LEU A 70 -7.01 26.89 -8.81
N GLY A 71 -8.12 27.58 -9.06
CA GLY A 71 -9.37 27.40 -8.31
C GLY A 71 -9.94 25.99 -8.47
N SER A 72 -9.94 25.45 -9.69
CA SER A 72 -10.33 24.07 -9.96
C SER A 72 -9.42 23.05 -9.28
N LEU A 73 -8.09 23.23 -9.37
CA LEU A 73 -7.12 22.39 -8.65
C LEU A 73 -7.36 22.44 -7.14
N GLY A 74 -7.45 23.63 -6.56
CA GLY A 74 -7.65 23.81 -5.12
C GLY A 74 -8.98 23.25 -4.62
N ALA A 75 -10.07 23.32 -5.41
CA ALA A 75 -11.34 22.68 -5.07
C ALA A 75 -11.21 21.16 -5.00
N ALA A 76 -10.46 20.59 -5.95
CA ALA A 76 -10.27 19.16 -6.03
C ALA A 76 -9.28 18.64 -4.95
N THR A 77 -8.25 19.42 -4.60
CA THR A 77 -7.43 19.22 -3.40
C THR A 77 -8.28 19.23 -2.12
N ALA A 78 -9.19 20.20 -1.98
CA ALA A 78 -10.07 20.28 -0.81
C ALA A 78 -11.01 19.05 -0.70
N GLN A 79 -11.56 18.58 -1.83
CA GLN A 79 -12.39 17.37 -1.87
C GLN A 79 -11.59 16.13 -1.44
N ARG A 80 -10.37 15.95 -1.96
CA ARG A 80 -9.50 14.83 -1.59
C ARG A 80 -9.10 14.88 -0.13
N ARG A 81 -8.75 16.05 0.39
CA ARG A 81 -8.49 16.24 1.82
C ARG A 81 -9.69 15.83 2.66
N GLN A 82 -10.91 16.26 2.29
CA GLN A 82 -12.12 15.89 3.00
C GLN A 82 -12.33 14.38 2.99
N HIS A 83 -12.06 13.73 1.86
CA HIS A 83 -12.13 12.28 1.76
C HIS A 83 -11.11 11.59 2.69
N ILE A 84 -9.82 11.95 2.63
CA ILE A 84 -8.78 11.39 3.53
C ILE A 84 -9.08 11.65 5.01
N ALA A 85 -9.65 12.81 5.35
CA ALA A 85 -10.08 13.11 6.71
C ALA A 85 -11.30 12.27 7.14
N GLY A 86 -12.23 12.02 6.21
CA GLY A 86 -13.46 11.25 6.44
C GLY A 86 -13.25 9.75 6.64
N VAL A 87 -12.09 9.24 6.23
CA VAL A 87 -11.65 7.86 6.51
C VAL A 87 -11.54 7.61 8.03
N ARG A 88 -11.27 8.64 8.84
CA ARG A 88 -11.13 8.49 10.30
C ARG A 88 -12.49 8.48 11.01
N PRO A 89 -12.62 7.73 12.12
CA PRO A 89 -13.86 7.67 12.87
C PRO A 89 -14.18 9.02 13.53
N SER A 90 -15.47 9.37 13.58
CA SER A 90 -15.95 10.62 14.18
C SER A 90 -15.79 10.70 15.71
N THR A 91 -15.50 9.58 16.37
CA THR A 91 -15.28 9.47 17.82
C THR A 91 -13.84 9.75 18.25
N HIS A 92 -12.96 10.17 17.33
CA HIS A 92 -11.56 10.46 17.59
C HIS A 92 -11.38 11.70 18.48
N SER A 93 -10.66 11.57 19.59
CA SER A 93 -10.48 12.66 20.56
C SER A 93 -9.42 13.68 20.13
N ALA A 94 -9.50 14.90 20.66
CA ALA A 94 -8.51 15.94 20.40
C ALA A 94 -7.08 15.56 20.84
N ALA A 95 -6.94 14.62 21.78
CA ALA A 95 -5.65 14.09 22.22
C ALA A 95 -5.08 13.09 21.21
N GLU A 96 -5.90 12.15 20.73
CA GLU A 96 -5.54 11.21 19.66
C GLU A 96 -5.19 11.99 18.37
N ASP A 97 -5.96 13.04 18.05
CA ASP A 97 -5.62 13.96 16.95
C ASP A 97 -4.25 14.63 17.15
N ALA A 98 -3.84 14.92 18.39
CA ALA A 98 -2.54 15.52 18.63
C ALA A 98 -1.42 14.50 18.43
N ILE A 99 -1.64 13.26 18.88
CA ILE A 99 -0.72 12.15 18.71
C ILE A 99 -0.47 11.87 17.23
N ASP A 100 -1.53 11.72 16.44
CA ASP A 100 -1.37 11.39 15.01
C ASP A 100 -0.63 12.47 14.25
N ARG A 101 -0.83 13.73 14.64
CA ARG A 101 -0.13 14.86 14.04
C ARG A 101 1.35 14.88 14.40
N GLU A 102 1.69 14.56 15.65
CA GLU A 102 3.08 14.40 16.06
C GLU A 102 3.74 13.17 15.42
N GLN A 103 3.02 12.05 15.31
CA GLN A 103 3.49 10.83 14.66
C GLN A 103 3.79 11.06 13.19
N ALA A 104 2.88 11.71 12.44
CA ALA A 104 3.10 12.03 11.03
C ALA A 104 4.36 12.91 10.84
N ALA A 105 4.56 13.89 11.71
CA ALA A 105 5.72 14.76 11.64
C ALA A 105 7.02 14.06 12.04
N PHE A 106 6.97 13.17 13.04
CA PHE A 106 8.08 12.29 13.40
C PHE A 106 8.50 11.40 12.22
N GLU A 107 7.55 10.72 11.58
CA GLU A 107 7.80 9.78 10.48
C GLU A 107 8.32 10.51 9.23
N MET A 108 7.72 11.64 8.85
CA MET A 108 8.20 12.45 7.72
C MET A 108 9.60 12.99 7.94
N ALA A 109 9.88 13.57 9.11
CA ALA A 109 11.20 14.09 9.44
C ALA A 109 12.25 12.98 9.51
N GLY A 110 11.89 11.82 10.07
CA GLY A 110 12.76 10.64 10.13
C GLY A 110 13.05 10.05 8.75
N TRP A 111 12.07 9.98 7.86
CA TRP A 111 12.29 9.56 6.47
C TRP A 111 13.12 10.57 5.68
N ALA A 112 12.81 11.87 5.75
CA ALA A 112 13.57 12.89 5.04
C ALA A 112 15.03 12.91 5.51
N ALA A 113 15.27 12.83 6.82
CA ALA A 113 16.62 12.76 7.38
C ALA A 113 17.47 11.62 6.77
N ARG A 114 16.86 10.47 6.48
CA ARG A 114 17.50 9.27 5.92
C ARG A 114 17.92 9.41 4.47
N ASN A 115 17.12 10.09 3.70
CA ASN A 115 17.24 10.15 2.25
C ASN A 115 17.78 11.50 1.77
N GLU A 116 17.94 12.46 2.68
CA GLU A 116 18.37 13.82 2.35
C GLU A 116 19.83 13.87 1.91
N PRO A 117 20.10 14.31 0.67
CA PRO A 117 21.46 14.41 0.15
C PRO A 117 22.25 15.58 0.76
N GLU A 118 21.60 16.65 1.24
CA GLU A 118 22.25 17.81 1.85
C GLU A 118 22.50 17.59 3.37
N PRO A 119 23.76 17.46 3.86
CA PRO A 119 24.03 17.07 5.25
C PRO A 119 23.46 18.01 6.32
N ASP A 120 23.39 19.30 6.03
CA ASP A 120 22.81 20.30 6.94
C ASP A 120 21.30 20.12 7.09
N ARG A 121 20.58 19.81 6.00
CA ARG A 121 19.15 19.48 6.03
C ARG A 121 18.88 18.17 6.71
N SER A 122 19.65 17.13 6.39
CA SER A 122 19.55 15.82 7.05
C SER A 122 19.65 15.98 8.56
N SER A 123 20.59 16.81 9.02
CA SER A 123 20.78 17.12 10.44
C SER A 123 19.62 17.94 11.04
N ALA A 124 19.07 18.90 10.31
CA ALA A 124 17.89 19.65 10.73
C ALA A 124 16.64 18.75 10.87
N TYR A 125 16.40 17.84 9.92
CA TYR A 125 15.28 16.90 9.98
C TYR A 125 15.44 15.90 11.14
N ARG A 126 16.66 15.41 11.41
CA ARG A 126 16.94 14.59 12.61
C ARG A 126 16.54 15.32 13.90
N GLN A 127 16.87 16.60 14.02
CA GLN A 127 16.49 17.40 15.17
C GLN A 127 14.97 17.56 15.28
N GLN A 128 14.27 17.78 14.18
CA GLN A 128 12.82 17.88 14.18
C GLN A 128 12.18 16.56 14.60
N ALA A 129 12.62 15.43 14.04
CA ALA A 129 12.17 14.10 14.45
C ALA A 129 12.36 13.88 15.97
N TRP A 130 13.53 14.24 16.52
CA TRP A 130 13.76 14.19 17.97
C TRP A 130 12.70 14.98 18.76
N GLN A 131 12.40 16.20 18.35
CA GLN A 131 11.42 17.05 19.05
C GLN A 131 10.00 16.47 19.00
N HIS A 132 9.62 15.83 17.89
CA HIS A 132 8.33 15.13 17.77
C HIS A 132 8.28 13.89 18.66
N LEU A 133 9.37 13.12 18.73
CA LEU A 133 9.48 11.98 19.65
C LEU A 133 9.36 12.40 21.12
N GLU A 134 9.98 13.50 21.53
CA GLU A 134 9.82 14.06 22.88
C GLU A 134 8.37 14.47 23.17
N ARG A 135 7.64 15.00 22.18
CA ARG A 135 6.21 15.33 22.30
C ARG A 135 5.36 14.07 22.46
N LEU A 136 5.59 13.05 21.64
CA LEU A 136 4.92 11.74 21.74
C LEU A 136 5.14 11.11 23.12
N ARG A 137 6.37 11.15 23.65
CA ARG A 137 6.66 10.70 25.02
C ARG A 137 5.83 11.43 26.07
N ARG A 138 5.73 12.76 25.98
CA ARG A 138 4.89 13.56 26.90
C ARG A 138 3.41 13.20 26.79
N TYR A 139 2.92 12.89 25.58
CA TYR A 139 1.56 12.40 25.40
C TYR A 139 1.34 11.02 26.02
N ALA A 140 2.28 10.09 25.87
CA ALA A 140 2.23 8.77 26.52
C ALA A 140 2.19 8.89 28.06
N GLU A 141 3.09 9.71 28.63
CA GLU A 141 3.14 9.96 30.08
C GLU A 141 1.83 10.60 30.61
N PHE A 142 1.28 11.56 29.87
CA PHE A 142 -0.02 12.16 30.19
C PHE A 142 -1.15 11.12 30.11
N GLY A 143 -1.22 10.37 29.02
CA GLY A 143 -2.23 9.35 28.79
C GLY A 143 -2.21 8.25 29.85
N GLY A 144 -1.02 7.84 30.30
CA GLY A 144 -0.85 6.87 31.37
C GLY A 144 -1.43 7.35 32.69
N ARG A 145 -1.16 8.61 33.08
CA ARG A 145 -1.76 9.24 34.28
C ARG A 145 -3.28 9.38 34.16
N ALA A 146 -3.77 9.70 32.96
CA ALA A 146 -5.19 9.83 32.66
C ALA A 146 -5.90 8.48 32.39
N ARG A 147 -5.17 7.34 32.44
CA ARG A 147 -5.67 5.99 32.15
C ARG A 147 -6.34 5.86 30.78
N LEU A 148 -5.77 6.51 29.76
CA LEU A 148 -6.29 6.47 28.40
C LEU A 148 -5.89 5.16 27.70
N PRO A 149 -6.79 4.49 26.95
CA PRO A 149 -6.54 3.17 26.37
C PRO A 149 -5.35 3.09 25.40
N TRP A 150 -5.06 4.16 24.67
CA TRP A 150 -3.95 4.22 23.70
C TRP A 150 -2.58 4.46 24.35
N ALA A 151 -2.54 4.85 25.64
CA ALA A 151 -1.32 5.37 26.26
C ALA A 151 -0.19 4.34 26.35
N SER A 152 -0.53 3.08 26.62
CA SER A 152 0.46 1.99 26.68
C SER A 152 1.06 1.70 25.31
N GLN A 153 0.26 1.75 24.24
CA GLN A 153 0.76 1.54 22.87
C GLN A 153 1.80 2.59 22.50
N ILE A 154 1.52 3.86 22.76
CA ILE A 154 2.47 4.94 22.47
C ILE A 154 3.71 4.84 23.36
N ALA A 155 3.54 4.50 24.64
CA ALA A 155 4.66 4.29 25.55
C ALA A 155 5.59 3.18 25.03
N ASP A 156 5.04 2.03 24.62
CA ASP A 156 5.81 0.91 24.08
C ASP A 156 6.55 1.29 22.79
N GLU A 157 5.92 2.07 21.90
CA GLU A 157 6.55 2.56 20.67
C GLU A 157 7.69 3.54 20.96
N VAL A 158 7.47 4.51 21.85
CA VAL A 158 8.47 5.50 22.26
C VAL A 158 9.63 4.83 22.99
N ASP A 159 9.36 3.89 23.90
CA ASP A 159 10.39 3.20 24.69
C ASP A 159 11.34 2.39 23.81
N ARG A 160 10.85 1.79 22.71
CA ARG A 160 11.72 1.12 21.71
C ARG A 160 12.66 2.08 20.99
N LEU A 161 12.28 3.35 20.91
CA LEU A 161 13.04 4.40 20.23
C LEU A 161 13.84 5.27 21.22
N TRP A 162 13.75 5.01 22.53
CA TRP A 162 14.33 5.84 23.57
C TRP A 162 15.40 5.09 24.41
N PRO A 163 16.54 5.72 24.75
CA PRO A 163 17.00 7.04 24.35
C PRO A 163 17.49 7.03 22.89
N PRO A 164 17.25 8.09 22.10
CA PRO A 164 17.82 8.18 20.77
C PRO A 164 19.34 8.32 20.85
N GLN A 165 20.10 7.66 19.98
CA GLN A 165 21.56 7.59 20.06
C GLN A 165 22.26 8.88 19.59
N LEU A 166 21.49 9.88 19.15
CA LEU A 166 21.99 11.24 19.04
C LEU A 166 22.05 11.85 20.44
N THR A 167 23.23 12.27 20.87
CA THR A 167 23.33 13.34 21.87
C THR A 167 22.51 14.51 21.35
N THR A 168 21.60 15.06 22.16
CA THR A 168 20.70 16.19 21.83
C THR A 168 21.29 17.06 20.74
N PRO A 169 20.74 17.05 19.51
CA PRO A 169 21.32 17.78 18.39
C PRO A 169 21.40 19.27 18.73
N ASP A 170 22.50 19.91 18.32
CA ASP A 170 22.79 21.32 18.63
C ASP A 170 21.58 22.20 18.29
N ARG A 171 21.10 22.98 19.28
CA ARG A 171 19.80 23.67 19.19
C ARG A 171 19.88 24.76 18.12
N GLY A 172 19.00 24.70 17.10
CA GLY A 172 18.71 25.86 16.23
C GLY A 172 19.22 25.78 14.78
N ARG A 173 19.50 24.61 14.22
CA ARG A 173 19.83 24.50 12.79
C ARG A 173 18.57 24.50 11.93
N THR A 174 18.12 25.69 11.52
CA THR A 174 17.45 25.82 10.22
C THR A 174 18.51 25.77 9.12
N PRO A 175 18.29 25.04 8.01
CA PRO A 175 19.17 25.16 6.85
C PRO A 175 19.30 26.63 6.47
N SER A 176 20.53 27.13 6.37
CA SER A 176 20.80 28.55 6.08
C SER A 176 20.69 28.87 4.60
N ALA A 177 20.85 27.88 3.72
CA ALA A 177 20.74 28.00 2.28
C ALA A 177 19.38 27.48 1.76
N PRO A 178 18.89 28.00 0.62
CA PRO A 178 17.82 27.37 -0.15
C PRO A 178 18.20 25.95 -0.60
N ALA A 179 17.20 25.10 -0.88
CA ALA A 179 17.45 23.75 -1.34
C ALA A 179 18.06 23.80 -2.73
N ALA A 180 19.14 23.06 -2.93
CA ALA A 180 19.86 23.03 -4.20
C ALA A 180 19.47 21.84 -5.06
N GLN A 181 18.90 20.78 -4.45
CA GLN A 181 18.53 19.56 -5.15
C GLN A 181 17.01 19.37 -5.18
N PRO A 182 16.46 18.78 -6.26
CA PRO A 182 15.05 18.47 -6.37
C PRO A 182 14.49 17.62 -5.20
N LEU A 183 15.24 16.61 -4.78
CA LEU A 183 14.86 15.75 -3.66
C LEU A 183 14.78 16.55 -2.33
N SER A 184 15.68 17.51 -2.14
CA SER A 184 15.70 18.38 -0.96
C SER A 184 14.51 19.35 -0.95
N LEU A 185 14.01 19.79 -2.13
CA LEU A 185 12.77 20.56 -2.25
C LEU A 185 11.55 19.73 -1.84
N LEU A 186 11.48 18.48 -2.30
CA LEU A 186 10.44 17.53 -1.93
C LEU A 186 10.43 17.26 -0.41
N HIS A 187 11.60 17.00 0.17
CA HIS A 187 11.76 16.80 1.62
C HIS A 187 11.35 18.04 2.42
N ASP A 188 11.82 19.22 2.04
CA ASP A 188 11.45 20.48 2.68
C ASP A 188 9.94 20.66 2.67
N TRP A 189 9.28 20.41 1.54
CA TRP A 189 7.85 20.60 1.40
C TRP A 189 7.07 19.70 2.36
N MET A 190 7.37 18.40 2.34
CA MET A 190 6.66 17.39 3.16
C MET A 190 6.91 17.61 4.66
N VAL A 191 8.17 17.73 5.06
CA VAL A 191 8.53 17.93 6.48
C VAL A 191 7.92 19.21 7.03
N GLN A 192 7.97 20.31 6.28
CA GLN A 192 7.33 21.55 6.71
C GLN A 192 5.81 21.43 6.80
N GLY A 193 5.17 20.71 5.86
CA GLY A 193 3.74 20.42 5.90
C GLY A 193 3.34 19.70 7.18
N ALA A 194 4.03 18.60 7.52
CA ALA A 194 3.76 17.86 8.73
C ALA A 194 4.05 18.64 10.02
N ASN A 195 5.14 19.41 10.07
CA ASN A 195 5.44 20.27 11.21
C ASN A 195 4.35 21.32 11.47
N ARG A 196 3.85 21.96 10.40
CA ARG A 196 2.76 22.94 10.50
C ARG A 196 1.47 22.29 10.99
N TRP A 197 1.18 21.09 10.49
CA TRP A 197 0.01 20.31 10.88
C TRP A 197 0.07 19.88 12.35
N ALA A 198 1.22 19.37 12.82
CA ALA A 198 1.51 19.08 14.23
C ALA A 198 1.29 20.30 15.12
N ALA A 199 1.91 21.41 14.75
CA ALA A 199 1.92 22.61 15.57
C ALA A 199 0.62 23.43 15.50
N ARG A 200 -0.38 23.05 14.67
CA ARG A 200 -1.58 23.85 14.35
C ARG A 200 -1.27 25.30 13.95
N HIS A 201 -0.08 25.55 13.42
CA HIS A 201 0.31 26.91 13.09
C HIS A 201 -0.40 27.37 11.83
N ARG A 202 -0.85 28.64 11.84
CA ARG A 202 -1.18 29.33 10.60
C ARG A 202 0.14 29.54 9.82
N PRO A 203 0.24 29.06 8.58
CA PRO A 203 1.49 29.18 7.83
C PRO A 203 1.87 30.64 7.63
N ARG A 204 3.18 30.93 7.61
CA ARG A 204 3.65 32.18 7.00
C ARG A 204 3.29 32.16 5.51
N PRO A 205 3.00 33.31 4.88
CA PRO A 205 2.78 33.36 3.44
C PRO A 205 3.95 32.70 2.72
N TRP A 206 3.69 31.60 2.01
CA TRP A 206 4.68 30.96 1.15
C TRP A 206 5.14 31.94 0.08
N GLN A 207 6.45 32.07 -0.15
CA GLN A 207 7.02 32.88 -1.24
C GLN A 207 7.15 32.07 -2.55
N GLY A 208 6.25 31.10 -2.77
CA GLY A 208 6.32 30.17 -3.89
C GLY A 208 5.61 30.69 -5.14
N GLY A 209 6.21 30.46 -6.30
CA GLY A 209 5.62 30.64 -7.63
C GLY A 209 5.17 29.32 -8.24
N TRP A 210 5.22 29.21 -9.56
CA TRP A 210 4.83 28.00 -10.29
C TRP A 210 5.71 26.79 -9.97
N GLU A 211 7.00 27.01 -9.65
CA GLU A 211 7.90 25.95 -9.19
C GLU A 211 7.42 25.29 -7.90
N ALA A 212 6.92 26.08 -6.96
CA ALA A 212 6.42 25.56 -5.69
C ALA A 212 5.14 24.75 -5.88
N LEU A 213 4.29 25.12 -6.85
CA LEU A 213 3.14 24.32 -7.25
C LEU A 213 3.58 22.96 -7.81
N VAL A 214 4.60 22.92 -8.67
CA VAL A 214 5.14 21.65 -9.21
C VAL A 214 5.71 20.78 -8.09
N VAL A 215 6.47 21.35 -7.15
CA VAL A 215 7.00 20.61 -5.99
C VAL A 215 5.86 20.07 -5.10
N GLN A 216 4.78 20.83 -4.92
CA GLN A 216 3.63 20.38 -4.17
C GLN A 216 2.95 19.18 -4.82
N GLU A 217 2.62 19.28 -6.11
CA GLU A 217 1.92 18.19 -6.81
C GLU A 217 2.81 16.95 -6.93
N SER A 218 4.13 17.12 -7.09
CA SER A 218 5.08 16.00 -7.07
C SER A 218 5.15 15.34 -5.70
N ALA A 219 5.06 16.10 -4.61
CA ALA A 219 5.00 15.54 -3.26
C ALA A 219 3.73 14.72 -3.02
N GLY A 220 2.60 15.14 -3.57
CA GLY A 220 1.37 14.35 -3.61
C GLY A 220 1.57 13.04 -4.37
N CYS A 221 2.06 13.11 -5.61
CA CYS A 221 2.37 11.94 -6.43
C CYS A 221 3.29 10.96 -5.69
N TYR A 222 4.34 11.47 -5.06
CA TYR A 222 5.30 10.67 -4.33
C TYR A 222 4.65 9.90 -3.17
N LEU A 223 3.89 10.58 -2.30
CA LEU A 223 3.26 9.91 -1.16
C LEU A 223 2.22 8.89 -1.59
N TYR A 224 1.36 9.22 -2.56
CA TYR A 224 0.37 8.27 -3.04
C TYR A 224 1.00 7.05 -3.71
N TYR A 225 2.04 7.25 -4.54
CA TYR A 225 2.80 6.15 -5.12
C TYR A 225 3.48 5.29 -4.04
N ALA A 226 4.20 5.93 -3.11
CA ALA A 226 4.90 5.22 -2.05
C ALA A 226 3.95 4.39 -1.18
N PHE A 227 2.79 4.96 -0.84
CA PHE A 227 1.80 4.30 0.00
C PHE A 227 1.05 3.22 -0.76
N MET A 228 0.71 3.42 -2.03
CA MET A 228 0.14 2.37 -2.87
C MET A 228 1.06 1.14 -2.98
N VAL A 229 2.37 1.35 -3.12
CA VAL A 229 3.36 0.26 -3.18
C VAL A 229 3.41 -0.51 -1.85
N GLU A 230 3.43 0.22 -0.73
CA GLU A 230 3.68 -0.31 0.62
C GLU A 230 2.42 -0.75 1.41
N GLU A 231 1.22 -0.49 0.90
CA GLU A 231 -0.03 -0.71 1.65
C GLU A 231 -0.48 -2.18 1.66
N ASP A 232 -0.31 -2.87 2.78
CA ASP A 232 -0.77 -4.25 2.95
C ASP A 232 -2.31 -4.32 3.10
N ASP A 233 -2.96 -3.26 3.60
CA ASP A 233 -4.41 -3.22 3.78
C ASP A 233 -5.14 -2.89 2.46
N ARG A 234 -5.79 -3.91 1.91
CA ARG A 234 -6.47 -3.85 0.61
C ARG A 234 -7.63 -2.88 0.54
N ARG A 235 -8.15 -2.41 1.67
CA ARG A 235 -9.20 -1.39 1.69
C ARG A 235 -8.64 -0.03 1.24
N PHE A 236 -7.36 0.24 1.50
CA PHE A 236 -6.75 1.54 1.22
C PHE A 236 -5.88 1.56 -0.02
N ARG A 237 -5.35 0.41 -0.47
CA ARG A 237 -4.55 0.36 -1.70
C ARG A 237 -5.27 0.97 -2.92
N PRO A 238 -6.56 0.66 -3.21
CA PRO A 238 -7.30 1.30 -4.29
C PRO A 238 -7.50 2.81 -4.07
N MET A 239 -7.67 3.25 -2.82
CA MET A 239 -7.77 4.67 -2.47
C MET A 239 -6.45 5.40 -2.78
N TRP A 240 -5.30 4.81 -2.43
CA TRP A 240 -3.98 5.37 -2.77
C TRP A 240 -3.76 5.43 -4.27
N GLU A 241 -4.12 4.37 -5.00
CA GLU A 241 -4.00 4.31 -6.45
C GLU A 241 -4.88 5.35 -7.14
N LEU A 242 -6.14 5.49 -6.72
CA LEU A 242 -7.06 6.49 -7.27
C LEU A 242 -6.50 7.91 -7.07
N HIS A 243 -6.06 8.23 -5.85
CA HIS A 243 -5.53 9.56 -5.56
C HIS A 243 -4.18 9.83 -6.25
N LEU A 244 -3.36 8.79 -6.48
CA LEU A 244 -2.19 8.92 -7.34
C LEU A 244 -2.60 9.35 -8.75
N HIS A 245 -3.54 8.64 -9.36
CA HIS A 245 -4.01 8.96 -10.72
C HIS A 245 -4.58 10.37 -10.82
N MET A 246 -5.29 10.84 -9.79
CA MET A 246 -5.76 12.22 -9.71
C MET A 246 -4.58 13.21 -9.61
N GLN A 247 -3.56 12.90 -8.80
CA GLN A 247 -2.39 13.78 -8.65
C GLN A 247 -1.50 13.86 -9.86
N LEU A 248 -1.40 12.80 -10.66
CA LEU A 248 -0.65 12.83 -11.90
C LEU A 248 -1.20 13.90 -12.85
N ALA A 249 -2.53 14.03 -12.98
CA ALA A 249 -3.12 15.08 -13.79
C ALA A 249 -2.89 16.49 -13.22
N TYR A 250 -2.84 16.64 -11.89
CA TYR A 250 -2.56 17.93 -11.26
C TYR A 250 -1.11 18.34 -11.50
N LEU A 251 -0.17 17.40 -11.41
CA LEU A 251 1.22 17.63 -11.74
C LEU A 251 1.38 18.04 -13.21
N GLN A 252 0.66 17.41 -14.14
CA GLN A 252 0.65 17.84 -15.55
C GLN A 252 0.11 19.27 -15.72
N THR A 253 -0.96 19.61 -14.99
CA THR A 253 -1.54 20.95 -15.01
C THR A 253 -0.56 21.99 -14.45
N ALA A 254 0.08 21.69 -13.31
CA ALA A 254 1.11 22.54 -12.72
C ALA A 254 2.31 22.73 -13.65
N SER A 255 2.74 21.66 -14.32
CA SER A 255 3.84 21.68 -15.30
C SER A 255 3.53 22.55 -16.51
N ASN A 256 2.29 22.49 -17.02
CA ASN A 256 1.82 23.37 -18.08
C ASN A 256 1.83 24.84 -17.65
N MET A 257 1.44 25.13 -16.40
CA MET A 257 1.48 26.50 -15.88
C MET A 257 2.91 27.00 -15.70
N LEU A 258 3.82 26.17 -15.18
CA LEU A 258 5.25 26.49 -15.08
C LEU A 258 5.84 26.82 -16.46
N ARG A 259 5.58 25.99 -17.47
CA ARG A 259 6.02 26.25 -18.85
C ARG A 259 5.45 27.55 -19.39
N ARG A 260 4.15 27.80 -19.20
CA ARG A 260 3.48 29.00 -19.73
C ARG A 260 3.96 30.30 -19.09
N TYR A 261 4.16 30.31 -17.78
CA TYR A 261 4.39 31.55 -17.03
C TYR A 261 5.85 31.77 -16.60
N SER A 262 6.66 30.72 -16.57
CA SER A 262 8.10 30.80 -16.25
C SER A 262 9.01 30.36 -17.39
N ALA A 263 8.48 29.77 -18.47
CA ALA A 263 9.27 29.21 -19.58
C ALA A 263 10.31 28.17 -19.12
N ARG A 264 9.99 27.43 -18.06
CA ARG A 264 10.84 26.39 -17.47
C ARG A 264 10.16 25.04 -17.55
N ASP A 265 10.97 23.99 -17.63
CA ASP A 265 10.46 22.63 -17.58
C ASP A 265 10.34 22.10 -16.13
N ALA A 266 9.38 21.19 -15.91
CA ALA A 266 9.13 20.61 -14.59
C ALA A 266 10.28 19.70 -14.14
N HIS A 267 10.94 18.98 -15.06
CA HIS A 267 12.11 18.15 -14.77
C HIS A 267 13.28 18.98 -14.23
N GLU A 268 13.38 20.28 -14.58
CA GLU A 268 14.39 21.19 -13.99
C GLU A 268 14.14 21.46 -12.49
N VAL A 269 12.89 21.29 -12.03
CA VAL A 269 12.48 21.60 -10.65
C VAL A 269 12.51 20.34 -9.80
N ILE A 270 11.91 19.25 -10.29
CA ILE A 270 11.70 18.01 -9.51
C ILE A 270 12.62 16.85 -9.91
N GLY A 271 13.47 17.03 -10.94
CA GLY A 271 14.35 15.99 -11.45
C GLY A 271 13.61 14.94 -12.30
N GLU A 272 14.34 13.90 -12.69
CA GLU A 272 13.79 12.73 -13.39
C GLU A 272 13.54 11.61 -12.37
N GLY A 273 12.31 11.09 -12.34
CA GLY A 273 11.92 10.01 -11.44
C GLY A 273 11.70 10.41 -9.97
N LEU A 274 10.85 9.65 -9.29
CA LEU A 274 10.67 9.71 -7.85
C LEU A 274 11.70 8.84 -7.10
N PRO A 275 12.07 9.24 -5.87
CA PRO A 275 12.97 8.46 -5.03
C PRO A 275 12.32 7.12 -4.59
N GLU A 276 13.11 6.24 -3.97
CA GLU A 276 12.60 4.99 -3.41
C GLU A 276 11.43 5.27 -2.44
N PRO A 277 10.34 4.47 -2.51
CA PRO A 277 9.17 4.61 -1.65
C PRO A 277 9.48 4.72 -0.14
N VAL A 278 8.68 5.53 0.56
CA VAL A 278 8.69 5.59 2.02
C VAL A 278 8.24 4.24 2.60
N THR A 279 9.17 3.46 3.16
CA THR A 279 8.83 2.31 4.01
C THR A 279 8.58 2.75 5.45
N LEU A 280 7.34 2.56 5.93
CA LEU A 280 6.89 2.87 7.30
C LEU A 280 6.82 1.63 8.22
N ARG A 281 7.26 0.46 7.72
CA ARG A 281 7.30 -0.79 8.51
C ARG A 281 8.16 -0.59 9.77
N THR A 282 7.62 -1.00 10.90
CA THR A 282 8.09 -0.74 12.27
C THR A 282 9.45 -1.35 12.62
N ASP A 283 10.04 -2.13 11.72
CA ASP A 283 11.39 -2.71 11.85
C ASP A 283 12.51 -1.79 11.33
N ARG A 284 12.19 -0.84 10.42
CA ARG A 284 13.18 0.09 9.82
C ARG A 284 13.26 1.44 10.51
N THR A 285 12.23 1.86 11.25
CA THR A 285 12.31 3.05 12.12
C THR A 285 13.32 2.84 13.25
N SER A 286 13.52 1.59 13.69
CA SER A 286 14.51 1.22 14.73
C SER A 286 15.97 1.30 14.26
N ALA A 287 16.24 1.28 12.95
CA ALA A 287 17.61 1.20 12.41
C ALA A 287 18.34 2.54 12.45
N TRP A 288 17.64 3.68 12.45
CA TRP A 288 18.25 5.03 12.55
C TRP A 288 18.45 5.52 13.98
N ILE A 289 17.86 4.75 14.90
CA ILE A 289 18.37 4.46 16.23
C ILE A 289 19.90 4.30 16.23
N HIS A 290 20.33 3.34 15.41
CA HIS A 290 21.54 2.54 15.55
C HIS A 290 22.58 2.78 14.44
N ASN A 291 23.78 3.25 14.81
CA ASN A 291 24.91 3.33 13.89
C ASN A 291 25.45 1.92 13.54
N PRO A 292 25.46 1.50 12.25
CA PRO A 292 25.86 0.16 11.80
C PRO A 292 27.38 -0.13 11.82
N ASP A 293 28.25 0.87 12.01
CA ASP A 293 29.72 0.68 11.98
C ASP A 293 30.25 -0.23 13.13
N ARG A 294 29.43 -0.51 14.14
CA ARG A 294 29.74 -1.50 15.19
C ARG A 294 29.35 -2.94 14.84
N GLN A 295 28.41 -3.17 13.93
CA GLN A 295 27.91 -4.53 13.64
C GLN A 295 28.80 -5.33 12.68
N GLU A 296 29.54 -4.68 11.77
CA GLU A 296 30.50 -5.38 10.91
C GLU A 296 31.58 -6.12 11.72
N ARG A 297 31.97 -5.54 12.87
CA ARG A 297 32.87 -6.18 13.84
C ARG A 297 32.26 -7.41 14.52
N ALA A 298 30.93 -7.53 14.56
CA ALA A 298 30.22 -8.67 15.13
C ALA A 298 29.84 -9.74 14.09
N ARG A 299 29.60 -9.38 12.83
CA ARG A 299 29.21 -10.31 11.74
C ARG A 299 30.32 -11.28 11.34
N SER A 300 31.59 -10.92 11.57
CA SER A 300 32.73 -11.83 11.40
C SER A 300 32.68 -13.04 12.34
N ALA A 301 31.90 -13.01 13.42
CA ALA A 301 31.79 -14.10 14.38
C ALA A 301 30.70 -15.15 14.06
N ARG A 302 29.84 -14.94 13.05
CA ARG A 302 28.66 -15.81 12.79
C ARG A 302 28.74 -16.65 11.51
N ARG A 303 29.90 -16.67 10.84
CA ARG A 303 30.26 -17.69 9.84
C ARG A 303 30.49 -19.05 10.53
N SER A 304 29.45 -19.71 11.02
CA SER A 304 29.47 -21.19 11.16
C SER A 304 28.08 -21.81 11.28
N ARG A 305 27.87 -22.87 10.48
CA ARG A 305 26.76 -23.88 10.43
C ARG A 305 25.57 -23.50 9.50
N GLY A 306 25.08 -24.31 8.55
CA GLY A 306 25.35 -25.69 8.07
C GLY A 306 24.26 -26.09 7.03
N ARG A 307 24.52 -27.08 6.16
CA ARG A 307 23.84 -27.40 4.85
C ARG A 307 22.81 -28.56 4.94
N THR A 308 21.72 -28.59 4.13
CA THR A 308 20.65 -29.64 4.12
C THR A 308 20.40 -30.37 2.77
N ARG A 309 19.76 -31.56 2.82
CA ARG A 309 19.60 -32.65 1.81
C ARG A 309 18.38 -32.51 0.85
N PRO A 310 18.29 -33.28 -0.28
CA PRO A 310 17.22 -33.12 -1.27
C PRO A 310 15.90 -33.83 -0.90
N ASP A 311 14.79 -33.13 -1.14
CA ASP A 311 13.40 -33.52 -0.81
C ASP A 311 12.71 -34.36 -1.91
N ARG A 312 11.87 -35.32 -1.47
CA ARG A 312 11.07 -36.27 -2.28
C ARG A 312 9.59 -35.87 -2.41
N GLY A 313 9.21 -34.61 -2.17
CA GLY A 313 7.83 -34.12 -2.28
C GLY A 313 7.24 -34.14 -3.71
N GLN A 314 5.91 -34.05 -3.78
CA GLN A 314 5.14 -33.82 -5.01
C GLN A 314 5.50 -32.46 -5.61
N ASP A 315 5.65 -32.36 -6.93
CA ASP A 315 5.95 -31.08 -7.58
C ASP A 315 4.68 -30.22 -7.79
N VAL A 316 4.85 -28.91 -7.97
CA VAL A 316 3.73 -27.96 -8.05
C VAL A 316 2.72 -28.30 -9.14
N LEU A 317 3.17 -28.82 -10.30
CA LEU A 317 2.27 -29.12 -11.41
C LEU A 317 1.45 -30.39 -11.11
N GLU A 318 2.06 -31.38 -10.46
CA GLU A 318 1.34 -32.54 -9.95
C GLU A 318 0.33 -32.15 -8.87
N LEU A 319 0.64 -31.14 -8.05
CA LEU A 319 -0.25 -30.62 -7.00
C LEU A 319 -1.45 -29.86 -7.58
N LEU A 320 -1.23 -28.95 -8.54
CA LEU A 320 -2.31 -28.19 -9.20
C LEU A 320 -3.21 -29.12 -10.03
N THR A 321 -2.64 -30.12 -10.72
CA THR A 321 -3.44 -31.19 -11.37
C THR A 321 -4.32 -31.94 -10.34
N ALA A 322 -3.82 -32.15 -9.12
CA ALA A 322 -4.62 -32.76 -8.06
C ALA A 322 -5.71 -31.81 -7.53
N HIS A 323 -5.47 -30.49 -7.53
CA HIS A 323 -6.51 -29.48 -7.25
C HIS A 323 -7.63 -29.58 -8.28
N HIS A 324 -7.35 -29.66 -9.59
CA HIS A 324 -8.36 -29.82 -10.64
C HIS A 324 -9.26 -31.05 -10.44
N ALA A 325 -8.66 -32.19 -10.09
CA ALA A 325 -9.43 -33.41 -9.81
C ALA A 325 -10.26 -33.28 -8.51
N ARG A 326 -9.79 -32.49 -7.55
CA ARG A 326 -10.47 -32.25 -6.28
C ARG A 326 -11.62 -31.25 -6.44
N THR A 327 -11.43 -30.12 -7.11
CA THR A 327 -12.49 -29.13 -7.38
C THR A 327 -13.66 -29.78 -8.12
N ASN A 328 -13.40 -30.59 -9.15
CA ASN A 328 -14.43 -31.34 -9.87
C ASN A 328 -15.29 -32.24 -8.97
N ARG A 329 -14.66 -32.98 -8.04
CA ARG A 329 -15.39 -33.82 -7.07
C ARG A 329 -16.18 -32.98 -6.06
N MET A 330 -15.68 -31.79 -5.73
CA MET A 330 -16.33 -30.90 -4.77
C MET A 330 -17.52 -30.15 -5.37
N PHE A 331 -17.49 -29.80 -6.67
CA PHE A 331 -18.68 -29.34 -7.40
C PHE A 331 -19.80 -30.39 -7.34
N ASP A 332 -19.45 -31.65 -7.60
CA ASP A 332 -20.38 -32.78 -7.50
C ASP A 332 -20.93 -32.97 -6.08
N SER A 333 -20.10 -32.75 -5.06
CA SER A 333 -20.51 -32.81 -3.66
C SER A 333 -21.47 -31.67 -3.30
N ALA A 334 -21.14 -30.43 -3.67
CA ALA A 334 -21.96 -29.26 -3.41
C ALA A 334 -23.33 -29.37 -4.07
N ALA A 335 -23.40 -29.84 -5.33
CA ALA A 335 -24.65 -30.00 -6.08
C ALA A 335 -25.58 -31.11 -5.54
N ARG A 336 -25.06 -32.06 -4.75
CA ARG A 336 -25.86 -33.14 -4.15
C ARG A 336 -26.27 -32.86 -2.70
N SER A 337 -25.66 -31.86 -2.07
CA SER A 337 -25.98 -31.42 -0.72
C SER A 337 -27.12 -30.41 -0.75
N THR A 338 -27.75 -30.16 0.40
CA THR A 338 -28.83 -29.16 0.53
C THR A 338 -28.65 -28.32 1.79
N GLY A 339 -29.14 -27.08 1.78
CA GLY A 339 -29.12 -26.21 2.96
C GLY A 339 -27.71 -25.94 3.46
N ASP A 340 -27.48 -26.09 4.76
CA ASP A 340 -26.21 -25.80 5.43
C ASP A 340 -25.07 -26.68 4.92
N ASP A 341 -25.35 -27.95 4.61
CA ASP A 341 -24.36 -28.88 4.07
C ASP A 341 -23.92 -28.49 2.66
N ALA A 342 -24.80 -27.90 1.85
CA ALA A 342 -24.45 -27.36 0.53
C ALA A 342 -23.56 -26.13 0.66
N ARG A 343 -23.86 -25.23 1.61
CA ARG A 343 -23.04 -24.05 1.90
C ARG A 343 -21.66 -24.43 2.42
N MET A 344 -21.57 -25.45 3.28
CA MET A 344 -20.31 -26.06 3.71
C MET A 344 -19.56 -26.71 2.55
N ALA A 345 -20.18 -27.55 1.73
CA ALA A 345 -19.48 -28.15 0.61
C ALA A 345 -19.00 -27.10 -0.42
N PHE A 346 -19.81 -26.08 -0.68
CA PHE A 346 -19.49 -25.02 -1.65
C PHE A 346 -18.37 -24.10 -1.18
N GLY A 347 -18.36 -23.68 0.07
CA GLY A 347 -17.25 -22.85 0.49
C GLY A 347 -15.93 -23.64 0.43
N GLU A 348 -15.92 -24.97 0.69
CA GLU A 348 -14.65 -25.72 0.72
C GLU A 348 -14.06 -25.73 -0.68
N LEU A 349 -14.96 -25.82 -1.66
CA LEU A 349 -14.65 -25.66 -3.07
C LEU A 349 -14.15 -24.25 -3.36
N ALA A 350 -14.86 -23.20 -2.90
CA ALA A 350 -14.47 -21.81 -3.11
C ALA A 350 -13.08 -21.50 -2.55
N GLN A 351 -12.78 -22.01 -1.36
CA GLN A 351 -11.46 -21.90 -0.74
C GLN A 351 -10.39 -22.60 -1.55
N LEU A 352 -10.66 -23.81 -2.05
CA LEU A 352 -9.69 -24.53 -2.88
C LEU A 352 -9.43 -23.80 -4.20
N ILE A 353 -10.47 -23.27 -4.85
CA ILE A 353 -10.34 -22.45 -6.07
C ILE A 353 -9.49 -21.20 -5.77
N ALA A 354 -9.77 -20.50 -4.67
CA ALA A 354 -8.99 -19.30 -4.30
C ALA A 354 -7.51 -19.62 -4.04
N VAL A 355 -7.19 -20.72 -3.36
CA VAL A 355 -5.79 -21.13 -3.15
C VAL A 355 -5.09 -21.41 -4.49
N HIS A 356 -5.82 -22.05 -5.40
CA HIS A 356 -5.33 -22.50 -6.69
C HIS A 356 -5.03 -21.32 -7.63
N GLU A 357 -6.00 -20.42 -7.85
CA GLU A 357 -5.83 -19.23 -8.69
C GLU A 357 -4.68 -18.34 -8.17
N ILE A 358 -4.57 -18.16 -6.85
CA ILE A 358 -3.49 -17.34 -6.28
C ILE A 358 -2.12 -17.99 -6.49
N ALA A 359 -2.04 -19.33 -6.43
CA ALA A 359 -0.81 -20.05 -6.72
C ALA A 359 -0.41 -19.89 -8.18
N GLU A 360 -1.37 -19.94 -9.10
CA GLU A 360 -1.15 -19.68 -10.52
C GLU A 360 -0.68 -18.25 -10.79
N GLU A 361 -1.38 -17.26 -10.25
CA GLU A 361 -1.07 -15.83 -10.36
C GLU A 361 0.35 -15.50 -9.89
N ARG A 362 0.73 -16.05 -8.73
CA ARG A 362 1.97 -15.68 -8.03
C ARG A 362 3.18 -16.49 -8.44
N ILE A 363 2.98 -17.73 -8.89
CA ILE A 363 4.07 -18.66 -9.15
C ILE A 363 4.09 -19.07 -10.63
N ILE A 364 2.96 -19.50 -11.19
CA ILE A 364 2.92 -20.15 -12.50
C ILE A 364 3.01 -19.12 -13.64
N HIS A 365 2.14 -18.11 -13.70
CA HIS A 365 2.14 -17.17 -14.83
C HIS A 365 3.41 -16.31 -14.94
N PRO A 366 4.06 -15.86 -13.84
CA PRO A 366 5.34 -15.17 -13.93
C PRO A 366 6.41 -16.02 -14.62
N LEU A 367 6.37 -17.35 -14.45
CA LEU A 367 7.29 -18.26 -15.14
C LEU A 367 6.94 -18.37 -16.63
N ILE A 368 5.66 -18.50 -16.98
CA ILE A 368 5.24 -18.57 -18.39
C ILE A 368 5.55 -17.28 -19.14
N ARG A 369 5.30 -16.11 -18.54
CA ARG A 369 5.67 -14.81 -19.14
C ARG A 369 7.17 -14.71 -19.40
N ARG A 370 8.01 -15.25 -18.50
CA ARG A 370 9.48 -15.31 -18.70
C ARG A 370 9.87 -16.29 -19.81
N LEU A 371 9.16 -17.41 -19.93
CA LEU A 371 9.46 -18.44 -20.93
C LEU A 371 8.95 -18.09 -22.33
N ARG A 372 7.88 -17.29 -22.43
CA ARG A 372 7.23 -16.90 -23.68
C ARG A 372 6.82 -15.42 -23.67
N PRO A 373 7.80 -14.49 -23.68
CA PRO A 373 7.53 -13.06 -23.60
C PRO A 373 6.72 -12.50 -24.78
N ASP A 374 6.74 -13.19 -25.93
CA ASP A 374 6.04 -12.79 -27.16
C ASP A 374 4.69 -13.54 -27.37
N ASP A 375 4.25 -14.37 -26.42
CA ASP A 375 2.94 -15.05 -26.49
C ASP A 375 1.99 -14.48 -25.43
N HIS A 376 0.76 -14.17 -25.85
CA HIS A 376 -0.32 -13.71 -24.98
C HIS A 376 -0.99 -14.84 -24.18
N LEU A 377 -0.40 -16.04 -24.13
CA LEU A 377 -0.97 -17.19 -23.41
C LEU A 377 -1.22 -16.88 -21.93
N ALA A 378 -0.24 -16.33 -21.21
CA ALA A 378 -0.40 -15.98 -19.80
C ALA A 378 -1.46 -14.89 -19.58
N ASP A 379 -1.54 -13.91 -20.48
CA ASP A 379 -2.51 -12.83 -20.33
C ASP A 379 -3.93 -13.31 -20.63
N ARG A 380 -4.11 -14.20 -21.62
CA ARG A 380 -5.41 -14.85 -21.86
C ARG A 380 -5.88 -15.71 -20.68
N LEU A 381 -4.97 -16.42 -20.03
CA LEU A 381 -5.28 -17.26 -18.85
C LEU A 381 -5.67 -16.39 -17.65
N VAL A 382 -4.92 -15.31 -17.39
CA VAL A 382 -5.29 -14.34 -16.34
C VAL A 382 -6.65 -13.68 -16.60
N ASP A 383 -6.99 -13.39 -17.86
CA ASP A 383 -8.32 -12.90 -18.24
C ASP A 383 -9.42 -13.95 -18.01
N GLU A 384 -9.12 -15.24 -18.25
CA GLU A 384 -10.03 -16.36 -18.00
C GLU A 384 -10.27 -16.56 -16.49
N GLU A 385 -9.20 -16.58 -15.70
CA GLU A 385 -9.25 -16.67 -14.23
C GLU A 385 -9.95 -15.47 -13.61
N SER A 386 -9.75 -14.26 -14.14
CA SER A 386 -10.49 -13.08 -13.67
C SER A 386 -12.00 -13.28 -13.77
N ARG A 387 -12.47 -13.91 -14.86
CA ARG A 387 -13.90 -14.25 -15.02
C ARG A 387 -14.33 -15.34 -14.06
N ILE A 388 -13.47 -16.31 -13.75
CA ILE A 388 -13.75 -17.36 -12.75
C ILE A 388 -13.87 -16.75 -11.36
N SER A 389 -12.97 -15.84 -11.00
CA SER A 389 -13.00 -15.07 -9.75
C SER A 389 -14.28 -14.22 -9.62
N ASP A 390 -14.75 -13.59 -10.71
CA ASP A 390 -16.03 -12.88 -10.76
C ASP A 390 -17.21 -13.86 -10.55
N ALA A 391 -17.24 -14.97 -11.30
CA ALA A 391 -18.29 -15.98 -11.19
C ALA A 391 -18.30 -16.65 -9.80
N LEU A 392 -17.14 -16.85 -9.18
CA LEU A 392 -16.99 -17.37 -7.83
C LEU A 392 -17.55 -16.37 -6.82
N SER A 393 -17.27 -15.08 -6.99
CA SER A 393 -17.81 -14.01 -6.14
C SER A 393 -19.34 -13.95 -6.22
N ASP A 394 -19.90 -14.08 -7.42
CA ASP A 394 -21.35 -14.12 -7.61
C ASP A 394 -21.97 -15.39 -7.02
N ALA A 395 -21.31 -16.55 -7.17
CA ALA A 395 -21.78 -17.79 -6.56
C ALA A 395 -21.74 -17.76 -5.02
N VAL A 396 -20.73 -17.11 -4.42
CA VAL A 396 -20.65 -16.89 -2.97
C VAL A 396 -21.77 -15.96 -2.48
N ARG A 397 -22.05 -14.87 -3.20
CA ARG A 397 -23.20 -13.99 -2.89
C ARG A 397 -24.54 -14.72 -3.04
N ALA A 398 -24.69 -15.52 -4.08
CA ALA A 398 -25.89 -16.32 -4.29
C ALA A 398 -26.07 -17.36 -3.17
N ALA A 399 -25.00 -18.01 -2.73
CA ALA A 399 -25.02 -18.96 -1.61
C ALA A 399 -25.47 -18.32 -0.28
N ALA A 400 -25.02 -17.09 0.01
CA ALA A 400 -25.45 -16.32 1.18
C ALA A 400 -26.97 -16.09 1.22
N HIS A 401 -27.61 -16.03 0.05
CA HIS A 401 -29.05 -15.81 -0.11
C HIS A 401 -29.85 -17.09 -0.43
N GLY A 402 -29.21 -18.27 -0.41
CA GLY A 402 -29.89 -19.55 -0.67
C GLY A 402 -30.13 -19.85 -2.15
N HIS A 403 -29.42 -19.17 -3.05
CA HIS A 403 -29.53 -19.30 -4.51
C HIS A 403 -28.30 -19.94 -5.16
N LEU A 404 -27.57 -20.79 -4.42
CA LEU A 404 -26.33 -21.42 -4.89
C LEU A 404 -26.53 -22.24 -6.18
N ASP A 405 -27.64 -22.98 -6.29
CA ASP A 405 -27.92 -23.86 -7.43
C ASP A 405 -27.97 -23.10 -8.77
N ASP A 406 -28.36 -21.82 -8.74
CA ASP A 406 -28.49 -20.96 -9.93
C ASP A 406 -27.12 -20.59 -10.54
N THR A 407 -26.04 -20.69 -9.76
CA THR A 407 -24.69 -20.21 -10.13
C THR A 407 -23.65 -21.32 -10.24
N LEU A 408 -23.86 -22.44 -9.52
CA LEU A 408 -22.88 -23.51 -9.38
C LEU A 408 -22.53 -24.20 -10.71
N GLY A 409 -23.50 -24.35 -11.62
CA GLY A 409 -23.29 -24.96 -12.94
C GLY A 409 -22.38 -24.13 -13.84
N GLY A 410 -22.63 -22.82 -13.93
CA GLY A 410 -21.80 -21.92 -14.75
C GLY A 410 -20.35 -21.83 -14.25
N LEU A 411 -20.18 -21.72 -12.92
CA LEU A 411 -18.85 -21.74 -12.31
C LEU A 411 -18.10 -23.06 -12.57
N ARG A 412 -18.80 -24.21 -12.50
CA ARG A 412 -18.23 -25.52 -12.81
C ARG A 412 -17.69 -25.59 -14.23
N ASP A 413 -18.46 -25.12 -15.20
CA ASP A 413 -18.08 -25.18 -16.62
C ASP A 413 -16.84 -24.32 -16.89
N MET A 414 -16.75 -23.14 -16.28
CA MET A 414 -15.60 -22.24 -16.39
C MET A 414 -14.35 -22.86 -15.78
N VAL A 415 -14.41 -23.30 -14.52
CA VAL A 415 -13.27 -23.95 -13.83
C VAL A 415 -12.82 -25.21 -14.59
N THR A 416 -13.75 -26.02 -15.09
CA THR A 416 -13.39 -27.24 -15.85
C THR A 416 -12.69 -26.91 -17.17
N THR A 417 -13.09 -25.82 -17.83
CA THR A 417 -12.48 -25.37 -19.08
C THR A 417 -11.06 -24.86 -18.82
N HIS A 418 -10.90 -24.02 -17.80
CA HIS A 418 -9.61 -23.49 -17.34
C HIS A 418 -8.61 -24.60 -17.01
N SER A 419 -8.98 -25.52 -16.12
CA SER A 419 -8.12 -26.65 -15.73
C SER A 419 -7.61 -27.49 -16.91
N ARG A 420 -8.46 -27.67 -17.94
CA ARG A 420 -8.09 -28.41 -19.16
C ARG A 420 -7.12 -27.60 -20.02
N GLY A 421 -7.33 -26.29 -20.11
CA GLY A 421 -6.44 -25.37 -20.81
C GLY A 421 -5.04 -25.41 -20.21
N GLU A 422 -4.91 -25.26 -18.90
CA GLU A 422 -3.61 -25.29 -18.22
C GLU A 422 -2.89 -26.63 -18.37
N GLU A 423 -3.59 -27.76 -18.18
CA GLU A 423 -3.00 -29.08 -18.31
C GLU A 423 -2.53 -29.40 -19.74
N HIS A 424 -3.20 -28.82 -20.75
CA HIS A 424 -2.88 -29.02 -22.16
C HIS A 424 -1.80 -28.05 -22.66
N ASP A 425 -1.91 -26.77 -22.30
CA ASP A 425 -1.17 -25.68 -22.91
C ASP A 425 -0.03 -25.17 -22.02
N GLU A 426 -0.23 -25.05 -20.70
CA GLU A 426 0.71 -24.39 -19.80
C GLU A 426 1.67 -25.38 -19.11
N PHE A 427 1.13 -26.39 -18.44
CA PHE A 427 1.91 -27.33 -17.62
C PHE A 427 2.94 -28.14 -18.42
N PRO A 428 2.66 -28.61 -19.66
CA PRO A 428 3.67 -29.32 -20.44
C PRO A 428 4.91 -28.48 -20.75
N GLN A 429 4.76 -27.16 -20.86
CA GLN A 429 5.89 -26.26 -21.08
C GLN A 429 6.75 -26.16 -19.80
N LEU A 430 6.12 -25.90 -18.66
CA LEU A 430 6.82 -25.84 -17.37
C LEU A 430 7.50 -27.18 -17.03
N ARG A 431 6.90 -28.32 -17.39
CA ARG A 431 7.52 -29.64 -17.21
C ARG A 431 8.84 -29.78 -17.98
N ARG A 432 8.94 -29.16 -19.16
CA ARG A 432 10.13 -29.22 -20.03
C ARG A 432 11.22 -28.24 -19.57
N THR A 433 10.83 -27.06 -19.07
CA THR A 433 11.77 -25.95 -18.87
C THR A 433 12.17 -25.71 -17.42
N VAL A 434 11.28 -25.97 -16.45
CA VAL A 434 11.55 -25.74 -15.02
C VAL A 434 12.06 -27.03 -14.36
N PRO A 435 13.27 -27.01 -13.74
CA PRO A 435 13.83 -28.18 -13.08
C PRO A 435 12.92 -28.74 -11.97
N LEU A 436 12.87 -30.08 -11.85
CA LEU A 436 12.00 -30.77 -10.89
C LEU A 436 12.18 -30.30 -9.44
N HIS A 437 13.40 -29.95 -9.03
CA HIS A 437 13.67 -29.51 -7.66
C HIS A 437 13.05 -28.13 -7.34
N GLU A 438 13.06 -27.20 -8.30
CA GLU A 438 12.38 -25.90 -8.20
C GLU A 438 10.87 -26.08 -8.17
N ARG A 439 10.33 -26.93 -9.07
CA ARG A 439 8.90 -27.28 -9.06
C ARG A 439 8.45 -27.90 -7.73
N ARG A 440 9.31 -28.69 -7.07
CA ARG A 440 9.04 -29.23 -5.72
C ARG A 440 9.05 -28.15 -4.64
N GLU A 441 9.93 -27.16 -4.76
CA GLU A 441 9.97 -26.04 -3.83
C GLU A 441 8.71 -25.18 -3.94
N MET A 442 8.29 -24.88 -5.18
CA MET A 442 6.99 -24.27 -5.46
C MET A 442 5.83 -25.10 -4.90
N GLY A 443 5.88 -26.42 -5.04
CA GLY A 443 4.86 -27.32 -4.48
C GLY A 443 4.79 -27.26 -2.95
N ARG A 444 5.92 -27.06 -2.27
CA ARG A 444 5.92 -26.83 -0.81
C ARG A 444 5.27 -25.50 -0.43
N ALA A 445 5.51 -24.45 -1.22
CA ALA A 445 4.88 -23.15 -1.00
C ALA A 445 3.35 -23.22 -1.13
N VAL A 446 2.86 -23.86 -2.20
CA VAL A 446 1.41 -24.06 -2.39
C VAL A 446 0.78 -24.89 -1.27
N ARG A 447 1.46 -25.93 -0.77
CA ARG A 447 0.97 -26.69 0.40
C ARG A 447 0.93 -25.87 1.68
N ALA A 448 1.90 -24.98 1.89
CA ALA A 448 1.89 -24.06 3.02
C ALA A 448 0.69 -23.10 2.91
N ALA A 449 0.37 -22.64 1.71
CA ALA A 449 -0.82 -21.85 1.44
C ALA A 449 -2.13 -22.64 1.66
N GLU A 450 -2.22 -23.90 1.21
CA GLU A 450 -3.35 -24.79 1.51
C GLU A 450 -3.56 -24.93 3.03
N ALA A 451 -2.47 -25.12 3.79
CA ALA A 451 -2.55 -25.25 5.25
C ALA A 451 -3.01 -23.95 5.91
N ALA A 452 -2.48 -22.80 5.49
CA ALA A 452 -2.90 -21.48 5.98
C ALA A 452 -4.37 -21.21 5.67
N ALA A 453 -4.85 -21.65 4.50
CA ALA A 453 -6.26 -21.60 4.16
C ALA A 453 -7.07 -22.55 5.05
N ALA A 454 -6.63 -23.80 5.24
CA ALA A 454 -7.36 -24.80 6.02
C ALA A 454 -7.53 -24.40 7.51
N GLU A 455 -6.59 -23.68 8.10
CA GLU A 455 -6.71 -23.12 9.45
C GLU A 455 -7.88 -22.13 9.59
N ALA A 456 -8.14 -21.40 8.50
CA ALA A 456 -9.27 -20.51 8.31
C ALA A 456 -10.56 -21.20 7.85
N GLY A 457 -10.44 -22.48 7.48
CA GLY A 457 -11.46 -23.24 6.80
C GLY A 457 -12.78 -23.34 7.57
N PRO A 458 -13.81 -23.86 6.93
CA PRO A 458 -15.17 -23.70 7.38
C PRO A 458 -15.47 -24.50 8.64
N ARG A 459 -15.93 -23.79 9.66
CA ARG A 459 -16.42 -24.38 10.91
C ARG A 459 -17.93 -24.17 11.11
N ASP A 460 -18.54 -23.33 10.27
CA ASP A 460 -19.94 -22.90 10.34
C ASP A 460 -20.38 -22.41 8.95
N PRO A 461 -21.58 -22.75 8.43
CA PRO A 461 -22.17 -22.28 7.16
C PRO A 461 -22.03 -20.79 6.84
N ALA A 462 -21.91 -19.91 7.84
CA ALA A 462 -21.66 -18.47 7.67
C ALA A 462 -20.32 -18.12 6.99
N TRP A 463 -19.46 -19.11 6.79
CA TRP A 463 -18.21 -18.97 6.06
C TRP A 463 -18.39 -18.84 4.53
N ALA A 464 -19.53 -19.25 3.98
CA ALA A 464 -19.87 -19.14 2.56
C ALA A 464 -20.27 -17.69 2.19
N GLU A 465 -19.71 -16.72 2.90
CA GLU A 465 -19.91 -15.29 2.75
C GLU A 465 -18.66 -14.67 2.10
N PRO A 466 -18.81 -13.62 1.26
CA PRO A 466 -17.69 -13.03 0.51
C PRO A 466 -16.49 -12.63 1.37
N ARG A 467 -16.75 -12.16 2.60
CA ARG A 467 -15.71 -11.71 3.54
C ARG A 467 -14.80 -12.84 4.02
N ALA A 468 -15.35 -14.02 4.29
CA ALA A 468 -14.58 -15.15 4.82
C ALA A 468 -13.69 -15.77 3.73
N LEU A 469 -14.18 -15.81 2.49
CA LEU A 469 -13.38 -16.22 1.34
C LEU A 469 -12.23 -15.22 1.07
N ALA A 470 -12.49 -13.92 1.14
CA ALA A 470 -11.47 -12.89 1.00
C ALA A 470 -10.35 -13.04 2.05
N GLN A 471 -10.69 -13.24 3.33
CA GLN A 471 -9.70 -13.48 4.40
C GLN A 471 -8.86 -14.74 4.16
N THR A 472 -9.48 -15.78 3.59
CA THR A 472 -8.77 -17.02 3.25
C THR A 472 -7.79 -16.78 2.11
N ALA A 473 -8.22 -16.06 1.07
CA ALA A 473 -7.35 -15.61 -0.02
C ALA A 473 -6.18 -14.74 0.48
N ASP A 474 -6.38 -13.93 1.53
CA ASP A 474 -5.33 -13.10 2.12
C ASP A 474 -4.24 -13.93 2.78
N ARG A 475 -4.65 -14.90 3.62
CA ARG A 475 -3.71 -15.84 4.26
C ARG A 475 -2.93 -16.66 3.24
N VAL A 476 -3.55 -17.03 2.12
CA VAL A 476 -2.87 -17.72 1.03
C VAL A 476 -1.82 -16.82 0.39
N ARG A 477 -2.15 -15.55 0.08
CA ARG A 477 -1.18 -14.60 -0.47
C ARG A 477 -0.02 -14.36 0.50
N ASP A 478 -0.29 -14.25 1.80
CA ASP A 478 0.74 -14.10 2.83
C ASP A 478 1.66 -15.32 2.90
N ALA A 479 1.09 -16.54 2.83
CA ALA A 479 1.86 -17.78 2.82
C ALA A 479 2.77 -17.91 1.59
N LEU A 480 2.37 -17.33 0.44
CA LEU A 480 3.14 -17.35 -0.80
C LEU A 480 4.08 -16.14 -0.97
N ALA A 481 3.94 -15.07 -0.18
CA ALA A 481 4.74 -13.85 -0.28
C ALA A 481 6.26 -14.07 -0.07
N GLY A 482 6.64 -15.16 0.60
CA GLY A 482 8.04 -15.55 0.76
C GLY A 482 8.66 -16.28 -0.43
N PHE A 483 7.92 -16.48 -1.53
CA PHE A 483 8.28 -17.38 -2.62
C PHE A 483 8.39 -16.72 -4.02
N SER A 484 7.93 -15.47 -4.17
CA SER A 484 7.86 -14.74 -5.45
C SER A 484 9.14 -14.03 -5.87
#